data_AF-A0A099CTU1-F1
#
_entry.id   AF-A0A099CTU1-F1
#
_cell.length_a   1.000
_cell.length_b   1.000
_cell.length_c   1.000
_cell.angle_alpha   90.00
_cell.angle_beta   90.00
_cell.angle_gamma   90.00
#
_symmetry.space_group_name_H-M   'P 1'
#
loop_
_entity.id
_entity.type
_entity.pdbx_description
1 polymer ?
#
loop_
_entity_poly.entity_id
_entity_poly.type
_entity_poly.pdbx_seq_one_letter_code
_entity_poly.pdbx_strand_id
1 'polypeptide(L)'
;MNIASMLALAGVSCLIWTAPAAAATAGPPPGSYLLSCTGATVQADALSASCQTLSGSFKSTTLAQLGACQNEVMKGGDIANINGNLVCVPNLPNATGEPYPQSETTINDWVYSDNQAALVRHSWSIWAGLTQFTGKVDGTPVRAFETWTTPSNMIYRIQSGIGIDVEKGKVLLRKAQLLRPGSRFKLEMPHQFRILRPMLKSAQTIPDGDTNIFVTVAYNPAAAEHAIRNKLFLQSTLNGYLKQGYTQIPVFPTSAITIKPVYKIIQKNETGGNVKDGIYTMPGWPGTPSPAKTFPESLWGACVYVDVAHDGPSGSSIDTGCTGRTPATTFHVGDFIHHVITAEEAPAIASQTKMKVSAGDIAILVGMHVTTRETTRWAWQTFWWSANPSSPYLPSSSTIASARPQQDMDAASSHYAMALAYQMVAPAQPINGGKSVGYSVPAYNPHLEAGFSPEVFQAKGTITEPNGTVVDNEYGVQTNCMTCHGQAQYQATPGYYRNVDHREDPYAANFYFGLNDPSFQGKLQLDFAWSILGNLVLDDDGGHGMAKSKESMQK
;
A
#
# COMPACT_ATOMS: atom_id res chain seq x y z
N MET A 1 -43.56 59.15 -51.22
CA MET A 1 -44.87 59.70 -50.81
C MET A 1 -45.15 59.27 -49.39
N ASN A 2 -45.55 60.22 -48.55
CA ASN A 2 -45.74 60.16 -47.10
C ASN A 2 -46.95 59.30 -46.65
N ILE A 3 -47.04 59.17 -45.31
CA ILE A 3 -48.25 59.01 -44.45
C ILE A 3 -48.60 57.53 -44.17
N ALA A 4 -48.21 56.94 -43.04
CA ALA A 4 -48.79 57.03 -41.68
C ALA A 4 -50.25 56.53 -41.58
N SER A 5 -50.53 55.56 -40.70
CA SER A 5 -51.64 55.60 -39.73
C SER A 5 -51.81 54.28 -38.97
N MET A 6 -52.00 54.44 -37.66
CA MET A 6 -52.37 53.48 -36.63
C MET A 6 -53.79 52.93 -36.78
N LEU A 7 -54.07 51.87 -35.99
CA LEU A 7 -55.34 51.31 -35.44
C LEU A 7 -55.47 49.82 -35.81
N ALA A 8 -55.85 48.87 -34.96
CA ALA A 8 -56.27 48.88 -33.56
C ALA A 8 -56.04 47.46 -32.99
N LEU A 9 -55.92 47.38 -31.66
CA LEU A 9 -55.82 46.15 -30.86
C LEU A 9 -57.01 45.19 -31.07
N ALA A 10 -56.71 43.90 -31.20
CA ALA A 10 -57.56 42.81 -30.75
C ALA A 10 -56.70 41.86 -29.91
N GLY A 11 -56.92 41.87 -28.60
CA GLY A 11 -56.23 41.03 -27.64
C GLY A 11 -56.65 39.57 -27.76
N VAL A 12 -55.67 38.70 -28.03
CA VAL A 12 -55.78 37.26 -27.83
C VAL A 12 -54.83 36.90 -26.71
N SER A 13 -55.39 36.64 -25.53
CA SER A 13 -54.65 36.08 -24.38
C SER A 13 -54.25 34.64 -24.70
N CYS A 14 -53.05 34.45 -25.24
CA CYS A 14 -52.39 33.14 -25.28
C CYS A 14 -51.87 32.81 -23.87
N LEU A 15 -52.62 31.99 -23.14
CA LEU A 15 -52.12 31.26 -21.98
C LEU A 15 -51.03 30.29 -22.46
N ILE A 16 -49.77 30.71 -22.35
CA ILE A 16 -48.62 29.82 -22.53
C ILE A 16 -48.57 28.93 -21.28
N TRP A 17 -49.03 27.69 -21.42
CA TRP A 17 -48.70 26.63 -20.46
C TRP A 17 -47.19 26.36 -20.58
N THR A 18 -46.39 26.94 -19.69
CA THR A 18 -45.03 26.45 -19.45
C THR A 18 -45.17 25.13 -18.70
N ALA A 19 -45.04 24.01 -19.41
CA ALA A 19 -44.80 22.73 -18.76
C ALA A 19 -43.52 22.88 -17.89
N PRO A 20 -43.53 22.45 -16.61
CA PRO A 20 -42.31 22.45 -15.83
C PRO A 20 -41.30 21.53 -16.52
N ALA A 21 -40.08 22.02 -16.75
CA ALA A 21 -38.98 21.16 -17.14
C ALA A 21 -38.87 20.05 -16.09
N ALA A 22 -39.06 18.80 -16.50
CA ALA A 22 -38.81 17.66 -15.64
C ALA A 22 -37.35 17.75 -15.19
N ALA A 23 -37.12 17.98 -13.89
CA ALA A 23 -35.80 17.92 -13.31
C ALA A 23 -35.25 16.52 -13.62
N ALA A 24 -34.20 16.46 -14.44
CA ALA A 24 -33.45 15.23 -14.61
C ALA A 24 -32.99 14.80 -13.22
N THR A 25 -33.47 13.64 -12.75
CA THR A 25 -32.98 13.04 -11.50
C THR A 25 -31.48 12.83 -11.69
N ALA A 26 -30.67 13.69 -11.06
CA ALA A 26 -29.23 13.53 -11.07
C ALA A 26 -28.91 12.11 -10.61
N GLY A 27 -28.19 11.36 -11.45
CA GLY A 27 -27.78 10.00 -11.11
C GLY A 27 -26.98 9.97 -9.81
N PRO A 28 -26.84 8.79 -9.18
CA PRO A 28 -26.04 8.67 -7.97
C PRO A 28 -24.61 9.18 -8.22
N PRO A 29 -23.96 9.81 -7.22
CA PRO A 29 -22.63 10.37 -7.37
C PRO A 29 -21.64 9.28 -7.83
N PRO A 30 -20.62 9.63 -8.63
CA PRO A 30 -19.60 8.67 -9.04
C PRO A 30 -18.82 8.19 -7.82
N GLY A 31 -18.36 6.93 -7.88
CA GLY A 31 -17.48 6.34 -6.89
C GLY A 31 -17.37 4.83 -7.05
N SER A 32 -16.33 4.23 -6.46
CA SER A 32 -16.08 2.80 -6.54
C SER A 32 -17.19 1.95 -5.89
N TYR A 33 -17.95 2.53 -4.95
CA TYR A 33 -19.08 1.87 -4.32
C TYR A 33 -20.12 1.35 -5.33
N LEU A 34 -20.32 2.02 -6.47
CA LEU A 34 -21.30 1.63 -7.50
C LEU A 34 -21.04 0.22 -8.09
N LEU A 35 -19.83 -0.30 -7.90
CA LEU A 35 -19.42 -1.62 -8.37
C LEU A 35 -19.92 -2.76 -7.47
N SER A 36 -20.30 -2.46 -6.24
CA SER A 36 -20.67 -3.45 -5.23
C SER A 36 -21.88 -3.03 -4.37
N CYS A 37 -22.44 -1.86 -4.64
CA CYS A 37 -23.68 -1.38 -4.04
C CYS A 37 -24.79 -1.27 -5.08
N THR A 38 -26.02 -1.47 -4.63
CA THR A 38 -27.23 -1.35 -5.45
C THR A 38 -28.24 -0.44 -4.77
N GLY A 39 -29.18 0.11 -5.54
CA GLY A 39 -30.22 1.00 -4.99
C GLY A 39 -29.68 2.30 -4.43
N ALA A 40 -28.61 2.85 -5.02
CA ALA A 40 -28.03 4.12 -4.61
C ALA A 40 -29.04 5.26 -4.78
N THR A 41 -29.36 5.95 -3.68
CA THR A 41 -30.34 7.03 -3.63
C THR A 41 -29.76 8.20 -2.84
N VAL A 42 -29.94 9.40 -3.35
CA VAL A 42 -29.56 10.64 -2.66
C VAL A 42 -30.81 11.26 -2.09
N GLN A 43 -30.83 11.48 -0.78
CA GLN A 43 -31.89 12.22 -0.09
C GLN A 43 -31.26 13.29 0.79
N ALA A 44 -31.61 14.55 0.51
CA ALA A 44 -30.94 15.72 1.10
C ALA A 44 -29.41 15.61 0.93
N ASP A 45 -28.65 15.69 2.02
CA ASP A 45 -27.18 15.63 2.02
C ASP A 45 -26.65 14.23 2.42
N ALA A 46 -27.39 13.18 2.06
CA ALA A 46 -27.03 11.80 2.37
C ALA A 46 -27.18 10.89 1.14
N LEU A 47 -26.21 9.98 0.99
CA LEU A 47 -26.24 8.89 0.01
C LEU A 47 -26.54 7.59 0.74
N SER A 48 -27.63 6.92 0.38
CA SER A 48 -27.98 5.60 0.89
C SER A 48 -27.87 4.54 -0.20
N ALA A 49 -27.39 3.35 0.14
CA ALA A 49 -27.33 2.21 -0.78
C ALA A 49 -27.37 0.88 -0.01
N SER A 50 -27.66 -0.22 -0.73
CA SER A 50 -27.45 -1.59 -0.23
C SER A 50 -26.12 -2.10 -0.77
N CYS A 51 -25.13 -2.21 0.10
CA CYS A 51 -23.75 -2.48 -0.24
C CYS A 51 -23.32 -3.90 0.13
N GLN A 52 -22.63 -4.57 -0.77
CA GLN A 52 -22.14 -5.93 -0.54
C GLN A 52 -21.03 -5.93 0.52
N THR A 53 -21.15 -6.80 1.52
CA THR A 53 -20.12 -7.09 2.53
C THR A 53 -19.06 -8.02 1.95
N LEU A 54 -17.97 -8.22 2.68
CA LEU A 54 -16.90 -9.15 2.30
C LEU A 54 -17.38 -10.60 2.28
N SER A 55 -18.28 -10.97 3.20
CA SER A 55 -18.92 -12.30 3.21
C SER A 55 -19.92 -12.50 2.06
N GLY A 56 -20.18 -11.46 1.26
CA GLY A 56 -21.06 -11.48 0.10
C GLY A 56 -22.53 -11.23 0.42
N SER A 57 -22.87 -11.00 1.69
CA SER A 57 -24.19 -10.50 2.11
C SER A 57 -24.35 -9.02 1.73
N PHE A 58 -25.55 -8.46 1.85
CA PHE A 58 -25.79 -7.04 1.58
C PHE A 58 -26.19 -6.32 2.87
N LYS A 59 -25.62 -5.13 3.07
CA LYS A 59 -25.87 -4.25 4.21
C LYS A 59 -26.42 -2.92 3.71
N SER A 60 -27.54 -2.48 4.26
CA SER A 60 -28.05 -1.13 4.04
C SER A 60 -27.16 -0.13 4.78
N THR A 61 -26.70 0.91 4.08
CA THR A 61 -25.75 1.89 4.62
C THR A 61 -26.07 3.29 4.11
N THR A 62 -25.60 4.31 4.83
CA THR A 62 -25.80 5.71 4.50
C THR A 62 -24.52 6.49 4.79
N LEU A 63 -24.03 7.22 3.78
CA LEU A 63 -23.00 8.24 3.91
C LEU A 63 -23.69 9.60 4.11
N ALA A 64 -23.52 10.17 5.30
CA ALA A 64 -23.94 11.54 5.58
C ALA A 64 -22.92 12.55 5.02
N GLN A 65 -23.31 13.82 4.94
CA GLN A 65 -22.46 14.93 4.46
C GLN A 65 -21.94 14.70 3.04
N LEU A 66 -22.84 14.25 2.15
CA LEU A 66 -22.48 13.89 0.78
C LEU A 66 -21.83 15.06 0.03
N GLY A 67 -22.30 16.29 0.22
CA GLY A 67 -21.74 17.47 -0.46
C GLY A 67 -20.27 17.71 -0.11
N ALA A 68 -19.88 17.49 1.16
CA ALA A 68 -18.48 17.55 1.56
C ALA A 68 -17.66 16.45 0.87
N CYS A 69 -18.20 15.23 0.80
CA CYS A 69 -17.52 14.14 0.14
C CYS A 69 -17.39 14.35 -1.38
N GLN A 70 -18.41 14.88 -2.03
CA GLN A 70 -18.38 15.17 -3.46
C GLN A 70 -17.28 16.18 -3.81
N ASN A 71 -17.02 17.16 -2.95
CA ASN A 71 -15.89 18.09 -3.13
C ASN A 71 -14.55 17.34 -3.12
N GLU A 72 -14.41 16.32 -2.28
CA GLU A 72 -13.20 15.50 -2.23
C GLU A 72 -13.10 14.56 -3.44
N VAL A 73 -14.21 13.97 -3.88
CA VAL A 73 -14.27 13.19 -5.13
C VAL A 73 -13.83 14.03 -6.33
N MET A 74 -14.27 15.30 -6.40
CA MET A 74 -13.83 16.24 -7.46
C MET A 74 -12.33 16.54 -7.41
N LYS A 75 -11.69 16.39 -6.25
CA LYS A 75 -10.24 16.53 -6.07
C LYS A 75 -9.48 15.22 -6.26
N GLY A 76 -10.15 14.13 -6.65
CA GLY A 76 -9.53 12.81 -6.83
C GLY A 76 -9.76 11.82 -5.68
N GLY A 77 -10.62 12.16 -4.71
CA GLY A 77 -11.15 11.21 -3.73
C GLY A 77 -12.17 10.24 -4.33
N ASP A 78 -12.81 9.44 -3.47
CA ASP A 78 -13.73 8.39 -3.86
C ASP A 78 -14.87 8.23 -2.84
N ILE A 79 -16.01 7.70 -3.30
CA ILE A 79 -17.02 7.10 -2.42
C ILE A 79 -16.85 5.59 -2.56
N ALA A 80 -16.43 4.93 -1.48
CA ALA A 80 -16.11 3.52 -1.50
C ALA A 80 -17.13 2.69 -0.73
N ASN A 81 -17.29 1.42 -1.13
CA ASN A 81 -17.95 0.40 -0.32
C ASN A 81 -16.91 -0.38 0.49
N ILE A 82 -16.94 -0.22 1.79
CA ILE A 82 -16.00 -0.82 2.74
C ILE A 82 -16.76 -1.78 3.65
N ASN A 83 -16.73 -3.07 3.31
CA ASN A 83 -17.47 -4.14 4.02
C ASN A 83 -18.97 -3.82 4.21
N GLY A 84 -19.64 -3.33 3.16
CA GLY A 84 -21.05 -2.95 3.22
C GLY A 84 -21.30 -1.56 3.82
N ASN A 85 -20.26 -0.75 4.08
CA ASN A 85 -20.38 0.62 4.56
C ASN A 85 -19.96 1.61 3.47
N LEU A 86 -20.77 2.64 3.21
CA LEU A 86 -20.35 3.75 2.36
C LEU A 86 -19.37 4.63 3.14
N VAL A 87 -18.20 4.87 2.58
CA VAL A 87 -17.14 5.68 3.20
C VAL A 87 -16.66 6.73 2.21
N CYS A 88 -16.53 7.96 2.69
CA CYS A 88 -15.85 9.01 1.92
C CYS A 88 -14.35 8.82 2.06
N VAL A 89 -13.66 8.63 0.93
CA VAL A 89 -12.21 8.53 0.90
C VAL A 89 -11.69 9.82 0.25
N PRO A 90 -11.20 10.79 1.03
CA PRO A 90 -10.72 12.04 0.46
C PRO A 90 -9.48 11.84 -0.43
N ASN A 91 -9.18 12.81 -1.29
CA ASN A 91 -7.83 12.88 -1.85
C ASN A 91 -6.85 13.13 -0.69
N LEU A 92 -5.62 12.62 -0.78
CA LEU A 92 -4.66 12.76 0.32
C LEU A 92 -4.41 14.26 0.61
N PRO A 93 -4.50 14.71 1.88
CA PRO A 93 -4.33 16.11 2.26
C PRO A 93 -2.96 16.69 1.91
N ASN A 94 -2.95 17.99 1.69
CA ASN A 94 -1.75 18.81 1.56
C ASN A 94 -1.33 19.36 2.94
N ALA A 95 -0.80 18.51 3.82
CA ALA A 95 -0.48 18.86 5.20
C ALA A 95 0.78 19.77 5.35
N THR A 96 1.72 19.70 4.40
CA THR A 96 3.02 20.42 4.48
C THR A 96 3.17 21.52 3.43
N GLY A 97 2.13 21.82 2.66
CA GLY A 97 2.17 22.75 1.52
C GLY A 97 2.57 22.11 0.19
N GLU A 98 3.09 20.88 0.19
CA GLU A 98 3.35 20.07 -1.02
C GLU A 98 2.13 19.17 -1.35
N PRO A 99 1.35 19.49 -2.40
CA PRO A 99 0.15 18.73 -2.74
C PRO A 99 0.48 17.35 -3.32
N TYR A 100 -0.46 16.41 -3.15
CA TYR A 100 -0.47 15.14 -3.86
C TYR A 100 -1.68 15.06 -4.83
N PRO A 101 -1.50 14.56 -6.06
CA PRO A 101 -0.22 14.29 -6.71
C PRO A 101 0.51 15.57 -7.12
N GLN A 102 1.83 15.52 -7.12
CA GLN A 102 2.75 16.52 -7.65
C GLN A 102 3.16 16.18 -9.09
N SER A 103 3.50 17.20 -9.89
CA SER A 103 3.96 17.01 -11.25
C SER A 103 5.35 16.35 -11.29
N GLU A 104 5.59 15.50 -12.30
CA GLU A 104 6.90 14.88 -12.52
C GLU A 104 8.02 15.93 -12.67
N THR A 105 7.74 17.05 -13.36
CA THR A 105 8.69 18.17 -13.50
C THR A 105 9.09 18.72 -12.14
N THR A 106 8.12 19.01 -11.26
CA THR A 106 8.41 19.55 -9.93
C THR A 106 9.24 18.58 -9.09
N ILE A 107 8.88 17.29 -9.06
CA ILE A 107 9.64 16.30 -8.29
C ILE A 107 11.05 16.15 -8.87
N ASN A 108 11.18 16.09 -10.19
CA ASN A 108 12.49 16.01 -10.84
C ASN A 108 13.33 17.26 -10.55
N ASP A 109 12.75 18.46 -10.55
CA ASP A 109 13.45 19.69 -10.18
C ASP A 109 13.99 19.58 -8.75
N TRP A 110 13.21 19.07 -7.79
CA TRP A 110 13.69 18.83 -6.43
C TRP A 110 14.83 17.81 -6.38
N VAL A 111 14.72 16.70 -7.12
CA VAL A 111 15.74 15.65 -7.15
C VAL A 111 17.05 16.15 -7.77
N TYR A 112 16.99 16.78 -8.94
CA TYR A 112 18.17 17.25 -9.67
C TYR A 112 18.83 18.49 -9.04
N SER A 113 18.09 19.28 -8.26
CA SER A 113 18.63 20.40 -7.48
C SER A 113 19.03 20.04 -6.04
N ASP A 114 18.92 18.76 -5.66
CA ASP A 114 19.16 18.27 -4.30
C ASP A 114 18.34 19.00 -3.21
N ASN A 115 17.09 19.36 -3.55
CA ASN A 115 16.17 20.00 -2.62
C ASN A 115 15.55 19.00 -1.64
N GLN A 116 16.36 18.50 -0.72
CA GLN A 116 15.96 17.52 0.30
C GLN A 116 14.78 18.02 1.15
N ALA A 117 14.71 19.33 1.42
CA ALA A 117 13.63 19.90 2.21
C ALA A 117 12.25 19.70 1.56
N ALA A 118 12.15 19.89 0.24
CA ALA A 118 10.89 19.66 -0.49
C ALA A 118 10.55 18.16 -0.56
N LEU A 119 11.53 17.31 -0.87
CA LEU A 119 11.33 15.85 -0.92
C LEU A 119 10.83 15.28 0.43
N VAL A 120 11.39 15.77 1.54
CA VAL A 120 10.99 15.39 2.90
C VAL A 120 9.59 15.91 3.23
N ARG A 121 9.29 17.18 2.96
CA ARG A 121 7.95 17.74 3.21
C ARG A 121 6.87 17.01 2.42
N HIS A 122 7.12 16.73 1.14
CA HIS A 122 6.21 15.99 0.28
C HIS A 122 5.94 14.58 0.84
N SER A 123 6.99 13.86 1.23
CA SER A 123 6.87 12.52 1.81
C SER A 123 6.09 12.52 3.12
N TRP A 124 6.26 13.52 3.99
CA TRP A 124 5.45 13.66 5.21
C TRP A 124 3.99 14.03 4.94
N SER A 125 3.69 14.81 3.91
CA SER A 125 2.31 15.08 3.49
C SER A 125 1.58 13.80 3.10
N ILE A 126 2.25 12.91 2.36
CA ILE A 126 1.70 11.61 2.01
C ILE A 126 1.38 10.80 3.27
N TRP A 127 2.30 10.73 4.24
CA TRP A 127 2.06 10.00 5.51
C TRP A 127 0.89 10.58 6.32
N ALA A 128 0.83 11.91 6.46
CA ALA A 128 -0.26 12.58 7.15
C ALA A 128 -1.60 12.21 6.51
N GLY A 129 -1.66 12.23 5.18
CA GLY A 129 -2.86 11.86 4.46
C GLY A 129 -3.25 10.40 4.56
N LEU A 130 -2.28 9.49 4.43
CA LEU A 130 -2.52 8.05 4.55
C LEU A 130 -3.12 7.72 5.92
N THR A 131 -2.60 8.36 6.95
CA THR A 131 -2.94 8.06 8.34
C THR A 131 -4.10 8.87 8.90
N GLN A 132 -4.60 9.87 8.18
CA GLN A 132 -5.79 10.61 8.59
C GLN A 132 -7.03 9.68 8.67
N PHE A 133 -7.85 9.87 9.71
CA PHE A 133 -9.16 9.22 9.79
C PHE A 133 -10.11 9.76 8.71
N THR A 134 -10.74 8.87 7.95
CA THR A 134 -11.59 9.23 6.79
C THR A 134 -13.05 8.82 6.94
N GLY A 135 -13.36 8.00 7.95
CA GLY A 135 -14.73 7.61 8.22
C GLY A 135 -14.81 6.54 9.30
N LYS A 136 -15.92 5.80 9.30
CA LYS A 136 -16.14 4.67 10.20
C LYS A 136 -16.61 3.44 9.43
N VAL A 137 -16.14 2.27 9.85
CA VAL A 137 -16.62 0.98 9.37
C VAL A 137 -17.15 0.22 10.58
N ASP A 138 -18.43 -0.14 10.54
CA ASP A 138 -19.11 -0.80 11.65
C ASP A 138 -18.96 -0.07 13.01
N GLY A 139 -18.90 1.27 12.95
CA GLY A 139 -18.75 2.16 14.11
C GLY A 139 -17.30 2.47 14.49
N THR A 140 -16.32 1.72 13.97
CA THR A 140 -14.89 1.91 14.23
C THR A 140 -14.29 2.94 13.27
N PRO A 141 -13.62 4.00 13.77
CA PRO A 141 -12.87 4.92 12.91
C PRO A 141 -11.82 4.18 12.06
N VAL A 142 -11.70 4.56 10.79
CA VAL A 142 -10.70 3.99 9.87
C VAL A 142 -9.86 5.10 9.25
N ARG A 143 -8.58 4.81 9.06
CA ARG A 143 -7.61 5.69 8.39
C ARG A 143 -7.73 5.54 6.88
N ALA A 144 -7.27 6.53 6.12
CA ALA A 144 -7.38 6.53 4.66
C ALA A 144 -6.84 5.23 4.04
N PHE A 145 -5.64 4.83 4.45
CA PHE A 145 -4.98 3.63 3.90
C PHE A 145 -5.73 2.32 4.24
N GLU A 146 -6.49 2.27 5.34
CA GLU A 146 -7.27 1.09 5.77
C GLU A 146 -8.54 0.88 4.95
N THR A 147 -8.89 1.86 4.10
CA THR A 147 -10.02 1.77 3.15
C THR A 147 -9.62 1.23 1.79
N TRP A 148 -8.31 1.00 1.55
CA TRP A 148 -7.78 0.69 0.23
C TRP A 148 -7.94 -0.78 -0.16
N THR A 149 -7.93 -1.04 -1.47
CA THR A 149 -8.28 -2.36 -2.01
C THR A 149 -7.06 -3.28 -2.06
N THR A 150 -7.22 -4.51 -1.57
CA THR A 150 -6.17 -5.54 -1.64
C THR A 150 -6.16 -6.28 -2.99
N PRO A 151 -5.02 -6.85 -3.43
CA PRO A 151 -4.95 -7.67 -4.65
C PRO A 151 -5.99 -8.78 -4.74
N SER A 152 -6.28 -9.47 -3.63
CA SER A 152 -7.29 -10.54 -3.62
C SER A 152 -8.70 -10.02 -4.00
N ASN A 153 -9.06 -8.83 -3.53
CA ASN A 153 -10.34 -8.20 -3.87
C ASN A 153 -10.35 -7.67 -5.32
N MET A 154 -9.22 -7.15 -5.82
CA MET A 154 -9.08 -6.79 -7.23
C MET A 154 -9.23 -8.00 -8.15
N ILE A 155 -8.58 -9.11 -7.82
CA ILE A 155 -8.68 -10.37 -8.59
C ILE A 155 -10.12 -10.88 -8.57
N TYR A 156 -10.78 -10.86 -7.42
CA TYR A 156 -12.20 -11.23 -7.34
C TYR A 156 -13.05 -10.39 -8.31
N ARG A 157 -12.83 -9.06 -8.35
CA ARG A 157 -13.53 -8.15 -9.27
C ARG A 157 -13.23 -8.48 -10.73
N ILE A 158 -11.95 -8.71 -11.08
CA ILE A 158 -11.53 -9.12 -12.42
C ILE A 158 -12.26 -10.41 -12.83
N GLN A 159 -12.25 -11.44 -11.99
CA GLN A 159 -12.88 -12.73 -12.26
C GLN A 159 -14.41 -12.65 -12.32
N SER A 160 -15.04 -11.83 -11.48
CA SER A 160 -16.50 -11.64 -11.46
C SER A 160 -17.00 -10.87 -12.68
N GLY A 161 -16.22 -9.89 -13.16
CA GLY A 161 -16.48 -9.18 -14.41
C GLY A 161 -16.29 -10.01 -15.68
N ILE A 162 -15.66 -11.19 -15.58
CA ILE A 162 -15.52 -12.17 -16.67
C ILE A 162 -16.77 -13.07 -16.80
N GLY A 163 -17.88 -12.76 -16.08
CA GLY A 163 -19.12 -13.54 -16.06
C GLY A 163 -19.57 -14.08 -17.44
N ILE A 164 -19.95 -15.37 -17.44
CA ILE A 164 -20.52 -16.21 -18.52
C ILE A 164 -20.57 -15.53 -19.89
N ASP A 165 -19.72 -15.97 -20.82
CA ASP A 165 -19.89 -15.66 -22.25
C ASP A 165 -21.20 -16.32 -22.73
N VAL A 166 -22.31 -15.59 -22.60
CA VAL A 166 -23.66 -16.05 -22.94
C VAL A 166 -23.83 -16.17 -24.46
N GLU A 167 -22.97 -15.52 -25.25
CA GLU A 167 -22.98 -15.66 -26.72
C GLU A 167 -22.39 -16.98 -27.21
N LYS A 168 -21.55 -17.67 -26.41
CA LYS A 168 -20.92 -18.95 -26.80
C LYS A 168 -21.27 -20.15 -25.93
N GLY A 169 -22.19 -20.02 -24.98
CA GLY A 169 -22.63 -21.13 -24.13
C GLY A 169 -21.52 -21.76 -23.27
N LYS A 170 -20.35 -21.12 -23.15
CA LYS A 170 -19.23 -21.57 -22.31
C LYS A 170 -19.15 -20.69 -21.06
N VAL A 171 -19.45 -21.28 -19.91
CA VAL A 171 -19.11 -20.72 -18.60
C VAL A 171 -17.59 -20.67 -18.49
N LEU A 172 -16.99 -19.47 -18.64
CA LEU A 172 -15.53 -19.28 -18.54
C LEU A 172 -15.02 -19.55 -17.12
N LEU A 173 -15.83 -19.24 -16.10
CA LEU A 173 -15.57 -19.56 -14.68
C LEU A 173 -16.87 -19.99 -13.99
N ARG A 174 -16.89 -21.20 -13.41
CA ARG A 174 -17.99 -21.63 -12.53
C ARG A 174 -17.94 -20.78 -11.26
N LYS A 175 -19.09 -20.47 -10.63
CA LYS A 175 -19.15 -19.71 -9.36
C LYS A 175 -18.27 -20.29 -8.25
N ALA A 176 -18.00 -21.60 -8.27
CA ALA A 176 -17.11 -22.29 -7.34
C ALA A 176 -15.59 -22.09 -7.60
N GLN A 177 -15.22 -21.52 -8.76
CA GLN A 177 -13.85 -21.20 -9.19
C GLN A 177 -13.49 -19.72 -8.98
N LEU A 178 -14.47 -18.86 -8.68
CA LEU A 178 -14.20 -17.48 -8.27
C LEU A 178 -13.49 -17.49 -6.91
N LEU A 179 -12.44 -16.69 -6.76
CA LEU A 179 -11.96 -16.36 -5.43
C LEU A 179 -13.10 -15.71 -4.64
N ARG A 180 -13.17 -15.96 -3.33
CA ARG A 180 -14.11 -15.22 -2.48
C ARG A 180 -13.47 -13.87 -2.13
N PRO A 181 -14.26 -12.80 -1.93
CA PRO A 181 -13.72 -11.57 -1.35
C PRO A 181 -13.00 -11.93 -0.04
N GLY A 182 -11.79 -11.40 0.13
CA GLY A 182 -11.01 -11.58 1.36
C GLY A 182 -11.30 -10.45 2.34
N SER A 183 -10.94 -10.65 3.62
CA SER A 183 -10.96 -9.56 4.60
C SER A 183 -10.18 -8.34 4.10
N ARG A 184 -10.60 -7.13 4.47
CA ARG A 184 -9.84 -5.88 4.27
C ARG A 184 -8.53 -5.91 5.03
N PHE A 185 -8.56 -6.49 6.22
CA PHE A 185 -7.39 -6.75 7.03
C PHE A 185 -6.90 -8.17 6.76
N LYS A 186 -6.18 -8.33 5.64
CA LYS A 186 -5.50 -9.57 5.26
C LYS A 186 -4.06 -9.48 5.72
N LEU A 187 -3.53 -10.53 6.33
CA LEU A 187 -2.15 -10.57 6.81
C LEU A 187 -1.45 -11.82 6.29
N GLU A 188 -0.31 -11.64 5.65
CA GLU A 188 0.48 -12.72 5.06
C GLU A 188 1.92 -12.69 5.58
N MET A 189 2.58 -13.86 5.57
CA MET A 189 4.02 -13.91 5.81
C MET A 189 4.76 -13.29 4.60
N PRO A 190 5.68 -12.33 4.81
CA PRO A 190 6.41 -11.72 3.70
C PRO A 190 7.24 -12.77 2.95
N HIS A 191 7.10 -12.83 1.63
CA HIS A 191 7.72 -13.86 0.80
C HIS A 191 9.25 -13.84 0.88
N GLN A 192 9.85 -12.66 1.02
CA GLN A 192 11.30 -12.44 1.15
C GLN A 192 11.89 -13.13 2.39
N PHE A 193 11.08 -13.32 3.45
CA PHE A 193 11.49 -13.96 4.70
C PHE A 193 11.48 -15.49 4.63
N ARG A 194 10.99 -16.09 3.52
CA ARG A 194 11.04 -17.54 3.33
C ARG A 194 12.48 -18.05 3.18
N ILE A 195 13.35 -17.24 2.57
CA ILE A 195 14.79 -17.51 2.37
C ILE A 195 15.57 -17.35 3.70
N LEU A 196 15.08 -16.52 4.63
CA LEU A 196 15.73 -16.25 5.94
C LEU A 196 15.47 -17.32 7.02
N ARG A 197 14.51 -18.23 6.81
CA ARG A 197 14.14 -19.29 7.79
C ARG A 197 15.30 -20.19 8.28
N PRO A 198 16.32 -20.52 7.46
CA PRO A 198 17.47 -21.29 7.94
C PRO A 198 18.39 -20.50 8.88
N MET A 199 18.51 -19.18 8.70
CA MET A 199 19.45 -18.32 9.47
C MET A 199 18.92 -17.93 10.85
N LEU A 200 17.60 -17.90 11.04
CA LEU A 200 16.96 -17.57 12.33
C LEU A 200 17.23 -18.61 13.43
N LYS A 201 17.72 -19.81 13.08
CA LYS A 201 18.02 -20.89 14.06
C LYS A 201 19.34 -20.71 14.81
N SER A 202 20.24 -19.83 14.35
CA SER A 202 21.57 -19.62 14.93
C SER A 202 21.74 -18.27 15.65
N ALA A 203 20.74 -17.39 15.60
CA ALA A 203 20.77 -16.09 16.27
C ALA A 203 20.40 -16.22 17.76
N GLN A 204 21.13 -15.48 18.60
CA GLN A 204 20.82 -15.36 20.03
C GLN A 204 19.42 -14.75 20.16
N THR A 205 18.46 -15.53 20.65
CA THR A 205 17.06 -15.14 20.73
C THR A 205 16.88 -14.01 21.74
N ILE A 206 16.21 -12.92 21.35
CA ILE A 206 15.72 -11.92 22.29
C ILE A 206 14.80 -12.66 23.28
N PRO A 207 15.08 -12.62 24.60
CA PRO A 207 14.19 -13.23 25.58
C PRO A 207 12.80 -12.61 25.45
N ASP A 208 11.81 -13.42 25.11
CA ASP A 208 10.40 -13.04 24.99
C ASP A 208 10.06 -11.98 23.91
N GLY A 209 10.99 -11.63 23.01
CA GLY A 209 10.75 -10.66 21.94
C GLY A 209 10.10 -11.30 20.71
N ASP A 210 8.92 -10.81 20.32
CA ASP A 210 8.21 -11.31 19.13
C ASP A 210 8.81 -10.76 17.83
N THR A 211 9.47 -11.63 17.07
CA THR A 211 10.08 -11.32 15.77
C THR A 211 9.17 -11.62 14.58
N ASN A 212 7.95 -12.11 14.82
CA ASN A 212 7.02 -12.37 13.72
C ASN A 212 6.55 -11.03 13.15
N ILE A 213 6.49 -10.97 11.82
CA ILE A 213 5.93 -9.84 11.09
C ILE A 213 5.00 -10.35 10.00
N PHE A 214 3.97 -9.57 9.73
CA PHE A 214 2.97 -9.85 8.73
C PHE A 214 2.79 -8.66 7.83
N VAL A 215 2.52 -8.89 6.55
CA VAL A 215 2.35 -7.81 5.58
C VAL A 215 0.99 -7.89 4.92
N THR A 216 0.58 -6.76 4.38
CA THR A 216 -0.46 -6.74 3.35
C THR A 216 -0.04 -5.80 2.23
N VAL A 217 -0.77 -5.83 1.12
CA VAL A 217 -0.61 -4.86 0.05
C VAL A 217 -1.96 -4.25 -0.25
N ALA A 218 -1.99 -2.93 -0.39
CA ALA A 218 -3.20 -2.22 -0.75
C ALA A 218 -2.93 -1.17 -1.84
N TYR A 219 -3.96 -0.94 -2.65
CA TYR A 219 -3.97 -0.02 -3.77
C TYR A 219 -5.02 1.04 -3.49
N ASN A 220 -4.65 2.32 -3.63
CA ASN A 220 -5.64 3.38 -3.58
C ASN A 220 -6.64 3.24 -4.75
N PRO A 221 -7.78 3.94 -4.72
CA PRO A 221 -8.83 3.78 -5.75
C PRO A 221 -8.31 3.90 -7.18
N ALA A 222 -7.46 4.89 -7.48
CA ALA A 222 -6.89 5.10 -8.81
C ALA A 222 -6.02 3.91 -9.27
N ALA A 223 -5.14 3.42 -8.40
CA ALA A 223 -4.30 2.26 -8.70
C ALA A 223 -5.14 0.98 -8.85
N ALA A 224 -6.14 0.80 -7.99
CA ALA A 224 -6.99 -0.39 -8.00
C ALA A 224 -7.84 -0.47 -9.28
N GLU A 225 -8.49 0.63 -9.66
CA GLU A 225 -9.26 0.69 -10.90
C GLU A 225 -8.39 0.45 -12.15
N HIS A 226 -7.17 0.98 -12.15
CA HIS A 226 -6.21 0.71 -13.23
C HIS A 226 -5.86 -0.77 -13.33
N ALA A 227 -5.52 -1.41 -12.20
CA ALA A 227 -5.14 -2.81 -12.18
C ALA A 227 -6.30 -3.74 -12.59
N ILE A 228 -7.52 -3.41 -12.18
CA ILE A 228 -8.73 -4.16 -12.51
C ILE A 228 -9.08 -4.01 -13.99
N ARG A 229 -9.14 -2.77 -14.49
CA ARG A 229 -9.50 -2.48 -15.89
C ARG A 229 -8.55 -3.16 -16.87
N ASN A 230 -7.25 -3.15 -16.55
CA ASN A 230 -6.21 -3.74 -17.38
C ASN A 230 -5.95 -5.22 -17.06
N LYS A 231 -6.72 -5.83 -16.14
CA LYS A 231 -6.64 -7.24 -15.73
C LYS A 231 -5.22 -7.69 -15.37
N LEU A 232 -4.45 -6.82 -14.70
CA LEU A 232 -3.00 -6.97 -14.54
C LEU A 232 -2.56 -8.21 -13.76
N PHE A 233 -3.45 -8.80 -12.95
CA PHE A 233 -3.18 -10.01 -12.17
C PHE A 233 -3.38 -11.33 -12.93
N LEU A 234 -3.78 -11.29 -14.21
CA LEU A 234 -3.99 -12.50 -15.01
C LEU A 234 -2.76 -12.81 -15.89
N GLN A 235 -2.26 -14.04 -15.80
CA GLN A 235 -1.15 -14.50 -16.64
C GLN A 235 -1.47 -14.42 -18.12
N SER A 236 -2.69 -14.77 -18.52
CA SER A 236 -3.21 -14.66 -19.89
C SER A 236 -3.08 -13.24 -20.44
N THR A 237 -3.30 -12.24 -19.59
CA THR A 237 -3.23 -10.83 -19.97
C THR A 237 -1.78 -10.38 -20.16
N LEU A 238 -0.88 -10.74 -19.24
CA LEU A 238 0.56 -10.43 -19.37
C LEU A 238 1.20 -11.14 -20.56
N ASN A 239 0.83 -12.40 -20.81
CA ASN A 239 1.19 -13.13 -22.02
C ASN A 239 0.68 -12.42 -23.28
N GLY A 240 -0.54 -11.91 -23.24
CA GLY A 240 -1.15 -11.13 -24.31
C GLY A 240 -0.34 -9.89 -24.67
N TYR A 241 0.12 -9.13 -23.67
CA TYR A 241 0.97 -7.96 -23.89
C TYR A 241 2.30 -8.33 -24.57
N LEU A 242 3.00 -9.35 -24.06
CA LEU A 242 4.25 -9.80 -24.68
C LEU A 242 4.07 -10.28 -26.13
N LYS A 243 3.00 -11.05 -26.41
CA LYS A 243 2.67 -11.50 -27.78
C LYS A 243 2.39 -10.33 -28.74
N GLN A 244 1.90 -9.22 -28.22
CA GLN A 244 1.64 -7.99 -28.99
C GLN A 244 2.88 -7.08 -29.09
N GLY A 245 4.02 -7.47 -28.52
CA GLY A 245 5.28 -6.72 -28.60
C GLY A 245 5.43 -5.60 -27.57
N TYR A 246 4.58 -5.54 -26.54
CA TYR A 246 4.76 -4.58 -25.45
C TYR A 246 5.95 -4.95 -24.56
N THR A 247 6.72 -3.95 -24.14
CA THR A 247 7.86 -4.08 -23.22
C THR A 247 7.52 -3.66 -21.78
N GLN A 248 6.32 -3.10 -21.57
CA GLN A 248 5.80 -2.71 -20.26
C GLN A 248 4.28 -2.88 -20.23
N ILE A 249 3.72 -3.10 -19.04
CA ILE A 249 2.27 -3.01 -18.81
C ILE A 249 1.77 -1.57 -19.06
N PRO A 250 0.44 -1.37 -19.22
CA PRO A 250 -0.14 -0.03 -19.16
C PRO A 250 0.31 0.69 -17.87
N VAL A 251 0.90 1.87 -18.03
CA VAL A 251 1.42 2.66 -16.90
C VAL A 251 0.29 3.09 -15.97
N PHE A 252 0.54 3.02 -14.67
CA PHE A 252 -0.42 3.50 -13.67
C PHE A 252 -0.68 5.02 -13.82
N PRO A 253 -1.87 5.51 -13.44
CA PRO A 253 -2.14 6.95 -13.44
C PRO A 253 -1.29 7.66 -12.39
N THR A 254 -1.01 8.96 -12.55
CA THR A 254 -0.16 9.75 -11.64
C THR A 254 -0.68 9.80 -10.21
N SER A 255 -1.99 9.68 -10.02
CA SER A 255 -2.65 9.59 -8.70
C SER A 255 -2.62 8.19 -8.09
N ALA A 256 -1.92 7.22 -8.68
CA ALA A 256 -1.80 5.87 -8.14
C ALA A 256 -0.84 5.83 -6.94
N ILE A 257 -1.27 5.12 -5.90
CA ILE A 257 -0.47 4.78 -4.73
C ILE A 257 -0.62 3.30 -4.46
N THR A 258 0.50 2.65 -4.18
CA THR A 258 0.50 1.30 -3.60
C THR A 258 1.29 1.31 -2.30
N ILE A 259 0.79 0.54 -1.33
CA ILE A 259 1.41 0.45 0.00
C ILE A 259 1.62 -1.00 0.40
N LYS A 260 2.64 -1.22 1.22
CA LYS A 260 2.92 -2.50 1.89
C LYS A 260 3.10 -2.27 3.39
N PRO A 261 1.99 -2.18 4.16
CA PRO A 261 2.06 -2.10 5.61
C PRO A 261 2.54 -3.42 6.23
N VAL A 262 3.16 -3.29 7.40
CA VAL A 262 3.85 -4.34 8.15
C VAL A 262 3.33 -4.31 9.58
N TYR A 263 2.85 -5.44 10.05
CA TYR A 263 2.17 -5.60 11.32
C TYR A 263 2.84 -6.63 12.20
N LYS A 264 2.68 -6.45 13.50
CA LYS A 264 2.84 -7.51 14.50
C LYS A 264 1.49 -7.79 15.16
N ILE A 265 1.26 -9.03 15.58
CA ILE A 265 0.00 -9.46 16.21
C ILE A 265 0.24 -9.66 17.71
N ILE A 266 -0.51 -8.93 18.53
CA ILE A 266 -0.57 -9.04 19.98
C ILE A 266 -1.72 -10.00 20.33
N GLN A 267 -1.37 -11.20 20.78
CA GLN A 267 -2.30 -12.28 21.16
C GLN A 267 -2.82 -12.07 22.59
N LYS A 268 -3.47 -10.94 22.84
CA LYS A 268 -3.87 -10.52 24.19
C LYS A 268 -4.92 -11.43 24.82
N ASN A 269 -5.72 -12.12 24.01
CA ASN A 269 -6.80 -12.99 24.45
C ASN A 269 -6.44 -14.48 24.41
N GLU A 270 -5.22 -14.84 24.00
CA GLU A 270 -4.81 -16.23 23.84
C GLU A 270 -4.12 -16.78 25.09
N THR A 271 -4.59 -17.92 25.59
CA THR A 271 -3.89 -18.64 26.66
C THR A 271 -2.52 -19.11 26.18
N GLY A 272 -1.46 -18.59 26.79
CA GLY A 272 -0.07 -18.83 26.37
C GLY A 272 0.33 -18.06 25.12
N GLY A 273 -0.38 -16.97 24.79
CA GLY A 273 0.00 -16.03 23.74
C GLY A 273 1.27 -15.24 24.07
N ASN A 274 1.64 -14.33 23.18
CA ASN A 274 2.84 -13.49 23.29
C ASN A 274 2.68 -12.28 24.24
N VAL A 275 1.65 -12.26 25.08
CA VAL A 275 1.45 -11.24 26.14
C VAL A 275 1.68 -11.89 27.50
N LYS A 276 2.57 -11.30 28.32
CA LYS A 276 2.88 -11.73 29.68
C LYS A 276 2.61 -10.58 30.64
N ASP A 277 1.79 -10.83 31.67
CA ASP A 277 1.44 -9.82 32.69
C ASP A 277 0.95 -8.49 32.11
N GLY A 278 0.16 -8.56 31.03
CA GLY A 278 -0.36 -7.38 30.32
C GLY A 278 0.64 -6.69 29.40
N ILE A 279 1.80 -7.30 29.15
CA ILE A 279 2.88 -6.72 28.33
C ILE A 279 3.19 -7.59 27.13
N TYR A 280 3.20 -6.95 25.97
CA TYR A 280 3.76 -7.48 24.74
C TYR A 280 5.17 -6.93 24.54
N THR A 281 6.13 -7.78 24.15
CA THR A 281 7.53 -7.37 23.94
C THR A 281 7.91 -7.57 22.48
N MET A 282 8.47 -6.54 21.86
CA MET A 282 8.99 -6.60 20.50
C MET A 282 10.40 -6.01 20.38
N PRO A 283 11.16 -6.35 19.33
CA PRO A 283 12.46 -5.75 19.03
C PRO A 283 12.34 -4.25 18.76
N GLY A 284 13.21 -3.46 19.39
CA GLY A 284 13.35 -2.02 19.13
C GLY A 284 14.51 -1.75 18.16
N TRP A 285 14.27 -1.00 17.09
CA TRP A 285 15.32 -0.72 16.10
C TRP A 285 16.46 0.12 16.71
N PRO A 286 17.72 -0.39 16.73
CA PRO A 286 18.85 0.29 17.36
C PRO A 286 19.67 1.13 16.37
N GLY A 287 19.30 1.12 15.09
CA GLY A 287 20.00 1.81 14.01
C GLY A 287 20.76 0.89 13.05
N THR A 288 21.20 1.49 11.94
CA THR A 288 21.97 0.81 10.88
C THR A 288 23.29 0.28 11.43
N PRO A 289 23.61 -1.02 11.23
CA PRO A 289 24.90 -1.56 11.66
C PRO A 289 26.04 -0.97 10.82
N SER A 290 27.17 -0.71 11.48
CA SER A 290 28.41 -0.30 10.84
C SER A 290 29.56 -1.21 11.32
N PRO A 291 30.25 -1.94 10.42
CA PRO A 291 29.98 -2.05 8.98
C PRO A 291 28.63 -2.70 8.67
N ALA A 292 28.13 -2.50 7.44
CA ALA A 292 26.88 -3.10 6.97
C ALA A 292 26.95 -4.63 7.03
N LYS A 293 25.84 -5.25 7.45
CA LYS A 293 25.69 -6.71 7.57
C LYS A 293 24.21 -7.08 7.59
N THR A 294 23.91 -8.36 7.37
CA THR A 294 22.60 -8.96 7.66
C THR A 294 22.24 -8.71 9.12
N PHE A 295 21.13 -8.01 9.38
CA PHE A 295 20.77 -7.53 10.72
C PHE A 295 19.26 -7.68 11.01
N PRO A 296 18.79 -8.94 11.10
CA PRO A 296 17.39 -9.24 11.40
C PRO A 296 17.03 -8.83 12.82
N GLU A 297 15.73 -8.69 13.08
CA GLU A 297 15.16 -8.32 14.38
C GLU A 297 15.76 -9.10 15.58
N SER A 298 16.03 -10.39 15.41
CA SER A 298 16.61 -11.22 16.47
C SER A 298 18.01 -10.80 16.91
N LEU A 299 18.73 -10.00 16.12
CA LEU A 299 20.09 -9.53 16.43
C LEU A 299 20.15 -8.07 16.91
N TRP A 300 19.00 -7.38 17.01
CA TRP A 300 18.99 -5.96 17.36
C TRP A 300 19.46 -5.69 18.79
N GLY A 301 19.26 -6.65 19.71
CA GLY A 301 19.71 -6.51 21.09
C GLY A 301 19.07 -5.30 21.80
N ALA A 302 17.88 -4.89 21.39
CA ALA A 302 17.12 -3.83 22.02
C ALA A 302 15.62 -4.15 21.99
N CYS A 303 14.90 -3.75 23.04
CA CYS A 303 13.52 -4.13 23.27
C CYS A 303 12.60 -2.92 23.42
N VAL A 304 11.34 -3.12 23.07
CA VAL A 304 10.22 -2.22 23.31
C VAL A 304 9.12 -3.01 23.98
N TYR A 305 8.53 -2.44 25.02
CA TYR A 305 7.45 -3.04 25.77
C TYR A 305 6.15 -2.31 25.46
N VAL A 306 5.06 -3.05 25.25
CA VAL A 306 3.74 -2.52 24.94
C VAL A 306 2.77 -2.95 26.03
N ASP A 307 2.28 -2.00 26.79
CA ASP A 307 1.15 -2.16 27.72
C ASP A 307 -0.15 -2.21 26.92
N VAL A 308 -0.83 -3.35 27.00
CA VAL A 308 -2.06 -3.62 26.24
C VAL A 308 -3.32 -3.28 27.03
N ALA A 309 -3.18 -2.88 28.30
CA ALA A 309 -4.28 -2.55 29.20
C ALA A 309 -4.52 -1.04 29.30
N HIS A 310 -3.50 -0.22 29.02
CA HIS A 310 -3.58 1.24 29.08
C HIS A 310 -3.57 1.89 27.70
N ASP A 311 -4.17 3.08 27.64
CA ASP A 311 -4.28 3.92 26.45
C ASP A 311 -3.57 5.27 26.65
N GLY A 312 -3.36 6.00 25.55
CA GLY A 312 -2.79 7.35 25.54
C GLY A 312 -1.26 7.39 25.39
N PRO A 313 -0.67 8.58 25.17
CA PRO A 313 0.75 8.70 24.84
C PRO A 313 1.67 8.23 25.97
N SER A 314 2.71 7.46 25.63
CA SER A 314 3.71 7.00 26.61
C SER A 314 5.03 6.58 25.95
N GLY A 315 6.01 6.19 26.77
CA GLY A 315 7.35 5.79 26.32
C GLY A 315 8.13 6.90 25.61
N SER A 316 9.40 6.66 25.37
CA SER A 316 10.28 7.61 24.66
C SER A 316 11.57 7.01 24.10
N SER A 317 11.90 5.76 24.46
CA SER A 317 13.19 5.14 24.12
C SER A 317 13.09 3.62 24.02
N ILE A 318 14.07 3.01 23.36
CA ILE A 318 14.27 1.56 23.39
C ILE A 318 15.03 1.15 24.66
N ASP A 319 14.85 -0.08 25.12
CA ASP A 319 15.68 -0.72 26.15
C ASP A 319 16.87 -1.42 25.49
N THR A 320 18.02 -0.75 25.45
CA THR A 320 19.26 -1.32 24.92
C THR A 320 19.75 -2.47 25.81
N GLY A 321 19.96 -3.63 25.20
CA GLY A 321 20.34 -4.86 25.89
C GLY A 321 19.17 -5.65 26.48
N CYS A 322 17.93 -5.16 26.34
CA CYS A 322 16.73 -5.78 26.91
C CYS A 322 16.89 -6.07 28.41
N THR A 323 17.44 -5.11 29.14
CA THR A 323 17.86 -5.26 30.55
C THR A 323 16.72 -5.14 31.54
N GLY A 324 15.60 -4.53 31.13
CA GLY A 324 14.42 -4.38 31.97
C GLY A 324 13.51 -3.24 31.53
N ARG A 325 12.21 -3.48 31.64
CA ARG A 325 11.16 -2.51 31.36
C ARG A 325 11.22 -1.31 32.33
N THR A 326 11.15 -0.10 31.78
CA THR A 326 11.02 1.17 32.51
C THR A 326 9.84 1.98 31.92
N PRO A 327 9.36 3.04 32.58
CA PRO A 327 8.35 3.92 31.97
C PRO A 327 8.78 4.51 30.62
N ALA A 328 10.08 4.77 30.42
CA ALA A 328 10.58 5.32 29.16
C ALA A 328 10.64 4.27 28.03
N THR A 329 10.69 2.98 28.36
CA THR A 329 10.77 1.88 27.39
C THR A 329 9.45 1.12 27.22
N THR A 330 8.41 1.56 27.96
CA THR A 330 7.05 1.04 27.89
C THR A 330 6.15 2.03 27.18
N PHE A 331 5.50 1.54 26.12
CA PHE A 331 4.55 2.26 25.31
C PHE A 331 3.16 1.67 25.54
N HIS A 332 2.12 2.44 25.31
CA HIS A 332 0.74 1.98 25.37
C HIS A 332 0.31 1.61 23.95
N VAL A 333 -0.72 0.79 23.82
CA VAL A 333 -1.23 0.44 22.48
C VAL A 333 -1.63 1.68 21.65
N GLY A 334 -2.05 2.76 22.32
CA GLY A 334 -2.37 4.05 21.70
C GLY A 334 -1.19 4.78 21.04
N ASP A 335 0.06 4.40 21.34
CA ASP A 335 1.27 4.92 20.67
C ASP A 335 1.51 4.27 19.29
N PHE A 336 0.66 3.32 18.90
CA PHE A 336 0.72 2.60 17.64
C PHE A 336 -0.54 2.86 16.82
N ILE A 337 -0.38 2.95 15.50
CA ILE A 337 -1.51 2.72 14.59
C ILE A 337 -1.86 1.24 14.73
N HIS A 338 -3.08 0.94 15.17
CA HIS A 338 -3.48 -0.42 15.50
C HIS A 338 -4.91 -0.75 15.07
N HIS A 339 -5.14 -2.04 14.85
CA HIS A 339 -6.44 -2.60 14.50
C HIS A 339 -6.83 -3.69 15.50
N VAL A 340 -8.04 -3.63 16.03
CA VAL A 340 -8.59 -4.69 16.88
C VAL A 340 -9.20 -5.75 15.97
N ILE A 341 -8.63 -6.95 15.99
CA ILE A 341 -9.03 -8.07 15.16
C ILE A 341 -10.45 -8.49 15.52
N THR A 342 -11.33 -8.50 14.51
CA THR A 342 -12.72 -8.89 14.67
C THR A 342 -12.91 -10.40 14.63
N ALA A 343 -14.08 -10.89 15.07
CA ALA A 343 -14.43 -12.31 14.97
C ALA A 343 -14.53 -12.81 13.52
N GLU A 344 -14.87 -11.93 12.56
CA GLU A 344 -14.90 -12.28 11.13
C GLU A 344 -13.49 -12.43 10.56
N GLU A 345 -12.53 -11.64 11.04
CA GLU A 345 -11.14 -11.63 10.58
C GLU A 345 -10.29 -12.77 11.15
N ALA A 346 -10.48 -13.10 12.42
CA ALA A 346 -9.63 -14.02 13.16
C ALA A 346 -9.36 -15.37 12.45
N PRO A 347 -10.37 -16.09 11.89
CA PRO A 347 -10.12 -17.36 11.22
C PRO A 347 -9.23 -17.24 9.98
N ALA A 348 -9.40 -16.17 9.20
CA ALA A 348 -8.62 -15.93 8.00
C ALA A 348 -7.16 -15.60 8.34
N ILE A 349 -6.96 -14.73 9.34
CA ILE A 349 -5.63 -14.37 9.83
C ILE A 349 -4.93 -15.61 10.40
N ALA A 350 -5.58 -16.36 11.28
CA ALA A 350 -5.01 -17.57 11.88
C ALA A 350 -4.56 -18.58 10.81
N SER A 351 -5.35 -18.75 9.75
CA SER A 351 -4.99 -19.63 8.62
C SER A 351 -3.75 -19.14 7.87
N GLN A 352 -3.64 -17.84 7.59
CA GLN A 352 -2.56 -17.25 6.79
C GLN A 352 -1.25 -17.13 7.57
N THR A 353 -1.33 -16.75 8.84
CA THR A 353 -0.17 -16.54 9.71
C THR A 353 0.31 -17.81 10.38
N LYS A 354 -0.56 -18.83 10.48
CA LYS A 354 -0.38 -20.04 11.31
C LYS A 354 -0.21 -19.74 12.79
N MET A 355 -0.61 -18.55 13.23
CA MET A 355 -0.71 -18.19 14.64
C MET A 355 -2.13 -18.48 15.13
N LYS A 356 -2.26 -18.75 16.44
CA LYS A 356 -3.58 -18.63 17.09
C LYS A 356 -3.95 -17.15 17.12
N VAL A 357 -5.16 -16.82 16.69
CA VAL A 357 -5.66 -15.46 16.68
C VAL A 357 -7.13 -15.51 17.07
N SER A 358 -7.50 -14.66 18.02
CA SER A 358 -8.87 -14.51 18.52
C SER A 358 -9.41 -13.12 18.27
N ALA A 359 -10.74 -13.01 18.27
CA ALA A 359 -11.40 -11.71 18.31
C ALA A 359 -10.91 -10.91 19.53
N GLY A 360 -10.63 -9.63 19.32
CA GLY A 360 -10.08 -8.73 20.34
C GLY A 360 -8.55 -8.70 20.39
N ASP A 361 -7.83 -9.65 19.80
CA ASP A 361 -6.39 -9.50 19.59
C ASP A 361 -6.08 -8.24 18.77
N ILE A 362 -4.86 -7.72 18.87
CA ILE A 362 -4.51 -6.43 18.28
C ILE A 362 -3.44 -6.64 17.23
N ALA A 363 -3.57 -6.00 16.07
CA ALA A 363 -2.48 -5.86 15.13
C ALA A 363 -1.93 -4.44 15.18
N ILE A 364 -0.64 -4.29 15.49
CA ILE A 364 0.06 -2.99 15.52
C ILE A 364 0.87 -2.81 14.25
N LEU A 365 0.79 -1.63 13.64
CA LEU A 365 1.57 -1.28 12.45
C LEU A 365 3.00 -0.91 12.88
N VAL A 366 4.00 -1.64 12.42
CA VAL A 366 5.43 -1.38 12.73
C VAL A 366 6.21 -0.81 11.55
N GLY A 367 5.69 -0.95 10.33
CA GLY A 367 6.32 -0.44 9.13
C GLY A 367 5.34 -0.27 7.97
N MET A 368 5.69 0.52 6.97
CA MET A 368 4.95 0.65 5.72
C MET A 368 5.86 1.14 4.60
N HIS A 369 5.97 0.39 3.51
CA HIS A 369 6.43 0.98 2.25
C HIS A 369 5.28 1.73 1.59
N VAL A 370 5.60 2.89 1.05
CA VAL A 370 4.68 3.75 0.30
C VAL A 370 5.36 4.12 -1.00
N THR A 371 4.62 3.99 -2.10
CA THR A 371 5.10 4.42 -3.40
C THR A 371 4.00 5.09 -4.19
N THR A 372 4.35 6.18 -4.85
CA THR A 372 3.44 7.03 -5.60
C THR A 372 3.91 7.17 -7.05
N ARG A 373 2.98 7.12 -8.01
CA ARG A 373 3.31 7.08 -9.45
C ARG A 373 3.80 8.40 -10.06
N GLU A 374 3.87 9.47 -9.28
CA GLU A 374 4.02 10.86 -9.74
C GLU A 374 5.20 11.13 -10.70
N THR A 375 6.22 10.28 -10.71
CA THR A 375 7.31 10.30 -11.69
C THR A 375 7.41 8.97 -12.44
N THR A 376 8.11 8.95 -13.59
CA THR A 376 8.36 7.74 -14.39
C THR A 376 8.98 6.59 -13.59
N ARG A 377 9.80 6.89 -12.56
CA ARG A 377 10.43 5.89 -11.67
C ARG A 377 9.70 5.70 -10.33
N TRP A 378 8.52 6.31 -10.20
CA TRP A 378 7.77 6.46 -8.96
C TRP A 378 8.56 7.21 -7.88
N ALA A 379 7.87 7.82 -6.93
CA ALA A 379 8.47 8.36 -5.72
C ALA A 379 8.30 7.34 -4.58
N TRP A 380 9.38 7.07 -3.84
CA TRP A 380 9.44 6.00 -2.84
C TRP A 380 9.72 6.51 -1.44
N GLN A 381 8.96 6.01 -0.48
CA GLN A 381 9.13 6.27 0.94
C GLN A 381 8.94 4.99 1.74
N THR A 382 9.54 4.95 2.92
CA THR A 382 9.29 3.91 3.90
C THR A 382 9.16 4.52 5.27
N PHE A 383 8.16 4.08 6.02
CA PHE A 383 7.84 4.54 7.37
C PHE A 383 7.96 3.39 8.34
N TRP A 384 8.41 3.64 9.56
CA TRP A 384 8.44 2.62 10.62
C TRP A 384 8.21 3.25 11.98
N TRP A 385 7.60 2.47 12.87
CA TRP A 385 7.38 2.92 14.24
C TRP A 385 8.73 3.13 14.93
N SER A 386 8.86 4.24 15.67
CA SER A 386 10.09 4.65 16.34
C SER A 386 9.79 5.03 17.78
N ALA A 387 10.56 4.44 18.70
CA ALA A 387 10.46 4.75 20.12
C ALA A 387 10.81 6.21 20.42
N ASN A 388 11.77 6.79 19.67
CA ASN A 388 12.07 8.21 19.70
C ASN A 388 11.86 8.83 18.31
N PRO A 389 10.63 9.24 17.99
CA PRO A 389 10.32 9.71 16.65
C PRO A 389 10.86 11.12 16.38
N SER A 390 11.36 11.84 17.39
CA SER A 390 12.00 13.16 17.23
C SER A 390 13.49 13.07 16.87
N SER A 391 14.14 11.97 17.27
CA SER A 391 15.53 11.66 16.96
C SER A 391 15.67 10.19 16.56
N PRO A 392 15.06 9.80 15.43
CA PRO A 392 15.07 8.41 14.99
C PRO A 392 16.47 7.99 14.53
N TYR A 393 16.78 6.71 14.69
CA TYR A 393 17.99 6.12 14.14
C TYR A 393 17.97 6.09 12.59
N LEU A 394 19.14 5.92 11.99
CA LEU A 394 19.28 5.65 10.55
C LEU A 394 18.37 4.47 10.12
N PRO A 395 17.78 4.51 8.91
CA PRO A 395 18.06 5.43 7.81
C PRO A 395 17.34 6.78 7.86
N SER A 396 16.65 7.12 8.96
CA SER A 396 16.08 8.47 9.17
C SER A 396 17.10 9.40 9.84
N SER A 397 16.71 10.66 10.06
CA SER A 397 17.47 11.64 10.85
C SER A 397 16.54 12.56 11.63
N SER A 398 17.09 13.33 12.57
CA SER A 398 16.38 14.43 13.25
C SER A 398 15.96 15.54 12.27
N THR A 399 16.76 15.80 11.23
CA THR A 399 16.40 16.72 10.14
C THR A 399 15.12 16.26 9.45
N ILE A 400 15.02 14.98 9.08
CA ILE A 400 13.81 14.41 8.48
C ILE A 400 12.64 14.51 9.47
N ALA A 401 12.84 14.10 10.72
CA ALA A 401 11.80 14.12 11.74
C ALA A 401 11.24 15.52 12.03
N SER A 402 12.09 16.56 11.99
CA SER A 402 11.70 17.95 12.28
C SER A 402 10.71 18.54 11.28
N ALA A 403 10.61 17.96 10.07
CA ALA A 403 9.69 18.38 9.03
C ALA A 403 8.30 17.69 9.10
N ARG A 404 8.07 16.83 10.09
CA ARG A 404 6.78 16.15 10.28
C ARG A 404 5.69 17.18 10.64
N PRO A 405 4.53 17.19 9.95
CA PRO A 405 3.43 18.12 10.26
C PRO A 405 2.66 17.64 11.49
N GLN A 406 3.23 17.89 12.68
CA GLN A 406 2.68 17.42 13.95
C GLN A 406 1.22 17.85 14.18
N GLN A 407 0.83 19.03 13.69
CA GLN A 407 -0.53 19.55 13.82
C GLN A 407 -1.58 18.77 13.00
N ASP A 408 -1.16 18.01 11.99
CA ASP A 408 -2.02 17.25 11.08
C ASP A 408 -2.01 15.74 11.39
N MET A 409 -1.35 15.33 12.48
CA MET A 409 -1.19 13.93 12.87
C MET A 409 -1.71 13.71 14.29
N ASP A 410 -2.33 12.55 14.51
CA ASP A 410 -2.61 12.09 15.86
C ASP A 410 -1.35 11.50 16.53
N ALA A 411 -1.44 11.22 17.82
CA ALA A 411 -0.31 10.71 18.61
C ALA A 411 0.32 9.45 17.97
N ALA A 412 -0.51 8.46 17.61
CA ALA A 412 -0.05 7.22 16.98
C ALA A 412 0.72 7.47 15.68
N SER A 413 0.18 8.31 14.78
CA SER A 413 0.79 8.62 13.48
C SER A 413 2.08 9.41 13.62
N SER A 414 2.23 10.16 14.72
CA SER A 414 3.44 10.90 15.07
C SER A 414 4.59 10.04 15.61
N HIS A 415 4.38 8.75 15.90
CA HIS A 415 5.43 7.82 16.34
C HIS A 415 6.27 7.20 15.20
N TYR A 416 6.08 7.63 13.94
CA TYR A 416 6.79 7.03 12.82
C TYR A 416 7.99 7.84 12.37
N ALA A 417 9.07 7.16 12.01
CA ALA A 417 10.23 7.69 11.29
C ALA A 417 10.12 7.39 9.79
N MET A 418 10.97 8.02 8.97
CA MET A 418 10.88 7.92 7.51
C MET A 418 12.26 7.90 6.84
N ALA A 419 12.36 7.15 5.74
CA ALA A 419 13.41 7.32 4.73
C ALA A 419 12.77 7.39 3.33
N LEU A 420 13.47 8.02 2.38
CA LEU A 420 12.97 8.23 1.01
C LEU A 420 14.02 7.89 -0.04
N ALA A 421 13.56 7.41 -1.20
CA ALA A 421 14.40 7.05 -2.34
C ALA A 421 13.80 7.58 -3.66
N TYR A 422 13.89 8.89 -3.88
CA TYR A 422 13.40 9.52 -5.12
C TYR A 422 14.45 9.48 -6.24
N GLN A 423 15.59 8.85 -5.96
CA GLN A 423 16.67 8.55 -6.89
C GLN A 423 17.34 7.24 -6.45
N MET A 424 17.89 6.50 -7.41
CA MET A 424 18.67 5.29 -7.11
C MET A 424 20.03 5.67 -6.53
N VAL A 425 20.76 6.60 -7.13
CA VAL A 425 22.09 7.04 -6.67
C VAL A 425 22.13 8.56 -6.62
N ALA A 426 22.99 9.13 -5.78
CA ALA A 426 23.17 10.58 -5.63
C ALA A 426 24.52 11.02 -6.21
N PRO A 427 24.58 11.97 -7.16
CA PRO A 427 23.47 12.69 -7.77
C PRO A 427 22.63 11.81 -8.72
N ALA A 428 21.37 12.18 -8.90
CA ALA A 428 20.44 11.48 -9.77
C ALA A 428 20.99 11.28 -11.19
N GLN A 429 20.77 10.07 -11.71
CA GLN A 429 21.18 9.68 -13.05
C GLN A 429 19.96 9.71 -14.00
N PRO A 430 20.16 9.90 -15.31
CA PRO A 430 19.06 9.98 -16.30
C PRO A 430 18.20 8.72 -16.33
N ILE A 431 17.00 8.78 -16.92
CA ILE A 431 16.09 7.61 -17.04
C ILE A 431 16.77 6.42 -17.73
N ASN A 432 17.60 6.71 -18.74
CA ASN A 432 18.37 5.74 -19.51
C ASN A 432 19.79 6.27 -19.73
N GLY A 433 20.76 5.37 -19.87
CA GLY A 433 22.14 5.73 -20.24
C GLY A 433 23.04 6.32 -19.14
N GLY A 434 22.60 6.32 -17.87
CA GLY A 434 23.46 6.61 -16.73
C GLY A 434 24.56 5.56 -16.52
N LYS A 435 25.56 5.89 -15.69
CA LYS A 435 26.78 5.07 -15.51
C LYS A 435 26.95 4.47 -14.11
N SER A 436 25.94 4.58 -13.26
CA SER A 436 26.02 4.19 -11.84
C SER A 436 27.22 4.84 -11.13
N VAL A 437 27.30 6.17 -11.21
CA VAL A 437 28.33 6.98 -10.55
C VAL A 437 27.69 7.87 -9.49
N GLY A 438 28.38 8.06 -8.37
CA GLY A 438 27.87 8.83 -7.23
C GLY A 438 27.95 8.05 -5.92
N TYR A 439 27.01 8.30 -5.02
CA TYR A 439 26.92 7.69 -3.70
C TYR A 439 25.64 6.86 -3.57
N SER A 440 25.70 5.81 -2.75
CA SER A 440 24.53 5.04 -2.36
C SER A 440 23.50 5.93 -1.66
N VAL A 441 22.21 5.69 -1.96
CA VAL A 441 21.06 6.32 -1.30
C VAL A 441 20.26 5.23 -0.59
N PRO A 442 20.68 4.77 0.60
CA PRO A 442 19.97 3.72 1.31
C PRO A 442 18.62 4.24 1.83
N ALA A 443 17.55 3.54 1.49
CA ALA A 443 16.21 3.78 2.02
C ALA A 443 15.49 2.45 2.14
N TYR A 444 15.45 1.95 3.37
CA TYR A 444 14.96 0.62 3.68
C TYR A 444 14.06 0.64 4.92
N ASN A 445 13.11 -0.28 5.01
CA ASN A 445 12.33 -0.47 6.23
C ASN A 445 13.10 -1.37 7.21
N PRO A 446 13.39 -0.94 8.45
CA PRO A 446 14.11 -1.77 9.41
C PRO A 446 13.43 -3.13 9.68
N HIS A 447 12.10 -3.15 9.81
CA HIS A 447 11.36 -4.37 10.12
C HIS A 447 11.25 -5.33 8.92
N LEU A 448 11.41 -4.87 7.68
CA LEU A 448 11.35 -5.73 6.49
C LEU A 448 12.71 -6.09 5.94
N GLU A 449 13.57 -5.11 5.72
CA GLU A 449 14.73 -5.28 4.86
C GLU A 449 16.02 -5.49 5.65
N ALA A 450 16.14 -4.99 6.89
CA ALA A 450 17.41 -5.06 7.62
C ALA A 450 17.95 -6.50 7.78
N GLY A 451 17.06 -7.49 7.80
CA GLY A 451 17.40 -8.91 7.84
C GLY A 451 17.81 -9.54 6.51
N PHE A 452 17.71 -8.84 5.37
CA PHE A 452 18.08 -9.40 4.06
C PHE A 452 19.59 -9.59 3.96
N SER A 453 19.96 -10.80 3.57
CA SER A 453 21.34 -11.20 3.30
C SER A 453 21.65 -11.12 1.79
N PRO A 454 22.93 -11.23 1.38
CA PRO A 454 23.32 -11.15 -0.03
C PRO A 454 22.61 -12.12 -0.96
N GLU A 455 22.14 -13.26 -0.44
CA GLU A 455 21.39 -14.30 -1.17
C GLU A 455 19.98 -13.86 -1.59
N VAL A 456 19.43 -12.82 -0.95
CA VAL A 456 18.14 -12.22 -1.35
C VAL A 456 18.27 -11.47 -2.67
N PHE A 457 19.48 -10.96 -3.01
CA PHE A 457 19.69 -10.10 -4.17
C PHE A 457 20.31 -10.86 -5.35
N GLN A 458 19.50 -11.18 -6.36
CA GLN A 458 19.94 -11.86 -7.57
C GLN A 458 20.43 -10.87 -8.64
N ALA A 459 19.87 -9.66 -8.68
CA ALA A 459 20.38 -8.58 -9.52
C ALA A 459 21.52 -7.85 -8.79
N LYS A 460 22.67 -7.76 -9.47
CA LYS A 460 23.91 -7.17 -8.94
C LYS A 460 24.33 -5.99 -9.81
N GLY A 461 24.86 -4.96 -9.15
CA GLY A 461 25.40 -3.78 -9.79
C GLY A 461 26.22 -2.99 -8.79
N THR A 462 27.16 -2.20 -9.28
CA THR A 462 28.06 -1.40 -8.44
C THR A 462 27.84 0.08 -8.65
N ILE A 463 28.29 0.88 -7.68
CA ILE A 463 28.34 2.34 -7.78
C ILE A 463 29.81 2.75 -7.77
N THR A 464 30.23 3.59 -8.71
CA THR A 464 31.57 4.20 -8.69
C THR A 464 31.48 5.58 -8.06
N GLU A 465 32.09 5.75 -6.89
CA GLU A 465 32.17 7.03 -6.20
C GLU A 465 33.09 8.03 -6.92
N PRO A 466 32.96 9.34 -6.68
CA PRO A 466 33.82 10.36 -7.30
C PRO A 466 35.33 10.20 -7.04
N ASN A 467 35.71 9.51 -5.95
CA ASN A 467 37.09 9.18 -5.60
C ASN A 467 37.63 7.92 -6.33
N GLY A 468 36.80 7.25 -7.14
CA GLY A 468 37.13 6.00 -7.84
C GLY A 468 36.85 4.72 -7.04
N THR A 469 36.37 4.83 -5.79
CA THR A 469 35.95 3.67 -5.00
C THR A 469 34.74 3.01 -5.65
N VAL A 470 34.80 1.69 -5.77
CA VAL A 470 33.68 0.87 -6.24
C VAL A 470 32.93 0.32 -5.02
N VAL A 471 31.68 0.73 -4.87
CA VAL A 471 30.78 0.26 -3.82
C VAL A 471 29.91 -0.86 -4.37
N ASP A 472 29.95 -2.00 -3.68
CA ASP A 472 29.03 -3.11 -3.87
C ASP A 472 28.08 -3.18 -2.68
N ASN A 473 26.80 -2.92 -2.92
CA ASN A 473 25.79 -2.98 -1.89
C ASN A 473 25.21 -4.40 -1.90
N GLU A 474 25.25 -5.09 -0.77
CA GLU A 474 24.89 -6.52 -0.71
C GLU A 474 23.94 -6.86 0.44
N TYR A 475 23.70 -5.93 1.36
CA TYR A 475 22.86 -6.16 2.53
C TYR A 475 21.55 -5.38 2.45
N GLY A 476 20.54 -5.89 3.17
CA GLY A 476 19.26 -5.22 3.34
C GLY A 476 19.33 -3.78 3.83
N VAL A 477 20.30 -3.47 4.71
CA VAL A 477 20.53 -2.11 5.20
C VAL A 477 21.19 -1.17 4.17
N GLN A 478 21.46 -1.67 2.98
CA GLN A 478 21.99 -0.94 1.83
C GLN A 478 21.00 -0.96 0.64
N THR A 479 19.75 -1.36 0.85
CA THR A 479 18.74 -1.33 -0.21
C THR A 479 18.23 0.08 -0.45
N ASN A 480 17.70 0.28 -1.65
CA ASN A 480 16.99 1.46 -2.07
C ASN A 480 15.68 0.98 -2.71
N CYS A 481 14.54 1.48 -2.21
CA CYS A 481 13.23 1.05 -2.68
C CYS A 481 13.07 1.16 -4.21
N MET A 482 13.55 2.26 -4.81
CA MET A 482 13.47 2.48 -6.26
C MET A 482 14.30 1.46 -7.05
N THR A 483 15.54 1.16 -6.61
CA THR A 483 16.35 0.12 -7.27
C THR A 483 15.69 -1.25 -7.15
N CYS A 484 15.26 -1.63 -5.95
CA CYS A 484 14.69 -2.96 -5.67
C CYS A 484 13.37 -3.19 -6.42
N HIS A 485 12.48 -2.21 -6.44
CA HIS A 485 11.19 -2.31 -7.12
C HIS A 485 11.27 -2.12 -8.63
N GLY A 486 12.24 -1.36 -9.15
CA GLY A 486 12.38 -1.17 -10.58
C GLY A 486 12.79 -2.42 -11.34
N GLN A 487 13.20 -3.48 -10.64
CA GLN A 487 13.46 -4.80 -11.21
C GLN A 487 12.17 -5.61 -11.50
N ALA A 488 10.99 -5.12 -11.12
CA ALA A 488 9.71 -5.82 -11.30
C ALA A 488 9.40 -6.10 -12.77
N GLN A 489 9.49 -7.38 -13.16
CA GLN A 489 9.37 -7.80 -14.56
C GLN A 489 8.74 -9.19 -14.72
N TYR A 490 7.91 -9.34 -15.76
CA TYR A 490 7.28 -10.61 -16.13
C TYR A 490 7.92 -11.23 -17.36
N GLN A 491 8.04 -12.56 -17.39
CA GLN A 491 8.50 -13.34 -18.54
C GLN A 491 7.53 -14.46 -18.91
N ALA A 492 7.27 -14.66 -20.20
CA ALA A 492 6.36 -15.70 -20.68
C ALA A 492 7.05 -17.09 -20.74
N THR A 493 7.45 -17.62 -19.59
CA THR A 493 8.08 -18.94 -19.49
C THR A 493 7.09 -19.97 -18.92
N PRO A 494 6.71 -21.02 -19.68
CA PRO A 494 5.77 -22.04 -19.21
C PRO A 494 6.19 -22.65 -17.87
N GLY A 495 5.26 -22.69 -16.90
CA GLY A 495 5.48 -23.29 -15.58
C GLY A 495 6.39 -22.48 -14.62
N TYR A 496 7.04 -21.41 -15.07
CA TYR A 496 8.01 -20.64 -14.26
C TYR A 496 7.42 -20.15 -12.94
N TYR A 497 6.22 -19.54 -12.99
CA TYR A 497 5.54 -18.96 -11.83
C TYR A 497 4.74 -19.97 -10.97
N ARG A 498 4.81 -21.27 -11.28
CA ARG A 498 4.33 -22.32 -10.37
C ARG A 498 5.25 -22.45 -9.17
N ASN A 499 6.54 -22.17 -9.35
CA ASN A 499 7.40 -21.90 -8.20
C ASN A 499 7.07 -20.51 -7.66
N VAL A 500 6.46 -20.48 -6.49
CA VAL A 500 6.12 -19.25 -5.78
C VAL A 500 7.37 -18.43 -5.39
N ASP A 501 8.55 -19.06 -5.32
CA ASP A 501 9.79 -18.34 -5.05
C ASP A 501 10.24 -17.49 -6.26
N HIS A 502 9.76 -17.80 -7.47
CA HIS A 502 10.05 -17.03 -8.70
C HIS A 502 9.05 -15.90 -8.97
N ARG A 503 8.14 -15.61 -8.03
CA ARG A 503 7.13 -14.57 -8.24
C ARG A 503 7.68 -13.18 -7.99
N GLU A 504 8.72 -13.02 -7.20
CA GLU A 504 9.28 -11.69 -6.93
C GLU A 504 10.81 -11.72 -7.06
N ASP A 505 11.29 -12.21 -8.20
CA ASP A 505 12.70 -12.21 -8.58
C ASP A 505 12.92 -11.48 -9.92
N PRO A 506 14.09 -10.83 -10.13
CA PRO A 506 15.21 -10.66 -9.20
C PRO A 506 15.08 -9.41 -8.29
N TYR A 507 15.52 -9.51 -7.03
CA TYR A 507 15.74 -8.34 -6.18
C TYR A 507 17.15 -7.77 -6.32
N ALA A 508 17.30 -6.50 -5.96
CA ALA A 508 18.54 -5.74 -6.01
C ALA A 508 18.73 -4.91 -4.73
N ALA A 509 19.97 -4.86 -4.24
CA ALA A 509 20.42 -3.79 -3.35
C ALA A 509 20.67 -2.50 -4.15
N ASN A 510 21.16 -1.44 -3.52
CA ASN A 510 21.23 -0.14 -4.18
C ASN A 510 22.31 -0.05 -5.28
N PHE A 511 21.89 0.27 -6.51
CA PHE A 511 22.71 0.72 -7.63
C PHE A 511 21.81 1.38 -8.69
N TYR A 512 22.39 1.99 -9.71
CA TYR A 512 21.65 2.55 -10.83
C TYR A 512 21.48 1.56 -11.98
N PHE A 513 20.31 1.52 -12.59
CA PHE A 513 20.08 0.95 -13.91
C PHE A 513 19.09 1.80 -14.73
N GLY A 514 19.12 1.66 -16.06
CA GLY A 514 18.20 2.34 -16.97
C GLY A 514 16.89 1.57 -17.14
N LEU A 515 15.80 2.25 -17.49
CA LEU A 515 14.56 1.54 -17.88
C LEU A 515 14.68 0.81 -19.22
N ASN A 516 15.76 1.02 -19.97
CA ASN A 516 16.13 0.26 -21.15
C ASN A 516 17.24 -0.77 -20.87
N ASP A 517 17.47 -1.12 -19.60
CA ASP A 517 18.50 -2.09 -19.22
C ASP A 517 18.32 -3.43 -19.96
N PRO A 518 19.40 -4.06 -20.45
CA PRO A 518 19.33 -5.33 -21.17
C PRO A 518 18.63 -6.46 -20.39
N SER A 519 18.60 -6.41 -19.05
CA SER A 519 17.90 -7.39 -18.21
C SER A 519 16.40 -7.49 -18.49
N PHE A 520 15.79 -6.44 -19.07
CA PHE A 520 14.37 -6.40 -19.48
C PHE A 520 14.11 -6.96 -20.89
N GLN A 521 15.13 -7.35 -21.65
CA GLN A 521 14.92 -7.86 -23.01
C GLN A 521 14.03 -9.11 -23.02
N GLY A 522 12.98 -9.08 -23.85
CA GLY A 522 12.00 -10.17 -23.96
C GLY A 522 11.07 -10.30 -22.74
N LYS A 523 11.08 -9.33 -21.83
CA LYS A 523 10.27 -9.29 -20.63
C LYS A 523 9.38 -8.06 -20.61
N LEU A 524 8.38 -8.10 -19.74
CA LEU A 524 7.40 -7.03 -19.56
C LEU A 524 7.69 -6.34 -18.22
N GLN A 525 8.09 -5.08 -18.26
CA GLN A 525 8.21 -4.27 -17.04
C GLN A 525 6.83 -4.08 -16.40
N LEU A 526 6.79 -4.18 -15.07
CA LEU A 526 5.55 -4.17 -14.29
C LEU A 526 5.29 -2.84 -13.59
N ASP A 527 5.84 -1.74 -14.13
CA ASP A 527 5.72 -0.39 -13.57
C ASP A 527 5.99 -0.39 -12.05
N PHE A 528 7.10 -1.02 -11.65
CA PHE A 528 7.57 -1.15 -10.26
C PHE A 528 6.70 -1.97 -9.29
N ALA A 529 5.61 -2.58 -9.76
CA ALA A 529 4.62 -3.26 -8.92
C ALA A 529 4.87 -4.78 -8.79
N TRP A 530 5.82 -5.20 -7.95
CA TRP A 530 6.07 -6.62 -7.60
C TRP A 530 4.80 -7.37 -7.15
N SER A 531 3.88 -6.67 -6.50
CA SER A 531 2.62 -7.24 -6.01
C SER A 531 1.73 -7.81 -7.13
N ILE A 532 1.92 -7.40 -8.39
CA ILE A 532 1.27 -8.05 -9.55
C ILE A 532 1.69 -9.51 -9.65
N LEU A 533 2.99 -9.80 -9.57
CA LEU A 533 3.50 -11.16 -9.68
C LEU A 533 3.29 -11.97 -8.40
N GLY A 534 3.48 -11.35 -7.23
CA GLY A 534 3.17 -11.97 -5.94
C GLY A 534 1.75 -12.53 -5.93
N ASN A 535 0.81 -11.82 -6.56
CA ASN A 535 -0.60 -12.19 -6.65
C ASN A 535 -1.04 -12.75 -8.02
N LEU A 536 -0.10 -13.18 -8.87
CA LEU A 536 -0.41 -13.64 -10.22
C LEU A 536 -1.35 -14.86 -10.21
N VAL A 537 -2.42 -14.77 -10.98
CA VAL A 537 -3.34 -15.88 -11.28
C VAL A 537 -2.84 -16.60 -12.53
N LEU A 538 -2.51 -17.88 -12.38
CA LEU A 538 -2.01 -18.73 -13.47
C LEU A 538 -3.19 -19.30 -14.29
N ASP A 539 -3.76 -18.48 -15.18
CA ASP A 539 -4.90 -18.82 -16.01
C ASP A 539 -4.55 -19.21 -17.46
N ASP A 540 -3.26 -19.17 -17.84
CA ASP A 540 -2.74 -19.48 -19.19
C ASP A 540 -1.41 -20.27 -19.15
N ASP A 541 -1.30 -21.24 -18.22
CA ASP A 541 -0.05 -21.95 -17.92
C ASP A 541 0.21 -23.21 -18.79
N GLY A 542 -0.32 -23.24 -20.01
CA GLY A 542 -0.03 -24.31 -20.99
C GLY A 542 -0.99 -25.51 -20.94
N GLY A 543 -2.27 -25.30 -20.65
CA GLY A 543 -3.31 -26.32 -20.85
C GLY A 543 -3.66 -27.17 -19.63
N HIS A 544 -3.12 -26.86 -18.45
CA HIS A 544 -3.55 -27.51 -17.20
C HIS A 544 -4.76 -26.84 -16.54
N GLY A 545 -5.26 -25.73 -17.12
CA GLY A 545 -6.43 -25.00 -16.62
C GLY A 545 -6.25 -24.54 -15.18
N MET A 546 -7.29 -23.95 -14.59
CA MET A 546 -7.33 -23.62 -13.15
C MET A 546 -7.33 -24.86 -12.23
N ALA A 547 -6.52 -25.88 -12.51
CA ALA A 547 -6.36 -27.05 -11.68
C ALA A 547 -5.47 -26.69 -10.47
N LYS A 548 -6.16 -26.37 -9.37
CA LYS A 548 -5.67 -26.35 -7.97
C LYS A 548 -4.96 -25.07 -7.46
N SER A 549 -5.43 -23.87 -7.81
CA SER A 549 -5.01 -22.64 -7.12
C SER A 549 -5.57 -22.45 -5.69
N LYS A 550 -6.44 -23.35 -5.19
CA LYS A 550 -6.96 -23.27 -3.82
C LYS A 550 -5.88 -23.43 -2.76
N GLU A 551 -4.84 -24.23 -3.00
CA GLU A 551 -3.79 -24.47 -1.99
C GLU A 551 -2.68 -23.41 -1.97
N SER A 552 -2.54 -22.58 -3.01
CA SER A 552 -1.47 -21.57 -3.12
C SER A 552 -1.91 -20.13 -2.88
N MET A 553 -3.22 -19.85 -2.81
CA MET A 553 -3.76 -18.51 -2.51
C MET A 553 -4.58 -18.45 -1.21
N GLN A 554 -4.88 -19.61 -0.59
CA GLN A 554 -5.46 -19.70 0.77
C GLN A 554 -4.41 -20.04 1.84
N LYS A 555 -3.18 -20.35 1.44
CA LYS A 555 -1.98 -20.26 2.28
C LYS A 555 -1.34 -18.91 2.03
#